data_AF-A0AA38G4T9-F1
#
_entry.id   AF-A0AA38G4T9-F1
#
_cell.length_a   1.000
_cell.length_b   1.000
_cell.length_c   1.000
_cell.angle_alpha   90.00
_cell.angle_beta   90.00
_cell.angle_gamma   90.00
#
_symmetry.space_group_name_H-M   'P 1'
#
loop_
_entity.id
_entity.type
_entity.pdbx_description
1 polymer ?
#
loop_
_entity_poly.entity_id
_entity_poly.type
_entity_poly.pdbx_seq_one_letter_code
_entity_poly.pdbx_strand_id
1 'polypeptide(L)'
;MQRGGALQAVGADVKFVSNRVGVGVGVAAGVGLATEEHYGGRTRMREEVEREAAQLVEQQKRLSVRDLASKFEKGLAAAAAAKLSDEVSFRDTAALDKQVLLKKLRDVLEALRGRVAGRNKDDVEEAITMVEALTVQLTQREGELLQEKAEVRKLATLFKQASDEARRMVEEARAVAHAEIETARAATLRVEQALTEQENLWKSTEKQDLEETMKEVQEARRIKMLHEPSKVMDMEHELEGLRLQLAEKSAEAVRLRKELAITKRHDQNKEHLYELEGVESLGSYLRIITFADIAPDILNCSIQWYRVSSEGGKKELISGATKAEYSPEPFDVGRFLQAEIHVSNGQKAVVSTSAPIDPAPGLGNYVEALVRKSGAEFNVIALQINGEDVTTQAIHIFLVGKMRIKLRKGRSTKAKEPYSASMLLCGARGGGNAAAQGLFWHAKKGLSFLLAFESERERNAAIMLARRFAFDCNIMLAGPDDRAPLGT
;
A
#
# COMPACT_ATOMS: atom_id res chain seq x y z
N MET A 1 21.42 -40.29 -39.84
CA MET A 1 21.51 -41.69 -39.36
C MET A 1 21.78 -41.60 -37.86
N GLN A 2 20.84 -41.83 -36.93
CA GLN A 2 20.33 -43.15 -36.48
C GLN A 2 21.51 -44.14 -36.34
N ARG A 3 21.83 -44.81 -35.24
CA ARG A 3 21.21 -45.32 -33.98
C ARG A 3 22.42 -45.59 -33.03
N GLY A 4 22.37 -45.82 -31.72
CA GLY A 4 21.35 -46.31 -30.78
C GLY A 4 22.04 -47.25 -29.77
N GLY A 5 21.41 -47.47 -28.61
CA GLY A 5 21.80 -48.44 -27.57
C GLY A 5 22.09 -47.77 -26.22
N ALA A 6 21.16 -47.52 -25.30
CA ALA A 6 20.20 -48.40 -24.59
C ALA A 6 20.88 -49.45 -23.68
N LEU A 7 20.87 -49.18 -22.37
CA LEU A 7 20.73 -50.21 -21.33
C LEU A 7 19.88 -49.64 -20.16
N GLN A 8 19.14 -50.55 -19.56
CA GLN A 8 17.80 -50.39 -19.02
C GLN A 8 17.82 -50.47 -17.49
N ALA A 9 17.05 -49.59 -16.85
CA ALA A 9 16.76 -49.62 -15.42
C ALA A 9 15.68 -50.67 -15.10
N VAL A 10 15.86 -51.37 -13.99
CA VAL A 10 14.87 -52.15 -13.23
C VAL A 10 15.10 -51.68 -11.78
N GLY A 11 14.17 -51.16 -10.99
CA GLY A 11 12.71 -51.23 -11.00
C GLY A 11 12.28 -51.73 -9.62
N ALA A 12 11.81 -50.85 -8.73
CA ALA A 12 10.91 -51.21 -7.63
C ALA A 12 10.19 -49.96 -7.10
N ASP A 13 8.86 -50.03 -7.20
CA ASP A 13 7.84 -49.06 -6.83
C ASP A 13 7.88 -48.58 -5.37
N VAL A 14 7.66 -47.28 -5.15
CA VAL A 14 6.73 -46.80 -4.13
C VAL A 14 6.00 -45.56 -4.65
N LYS A 15 4.67 -45.67 -4.77
CA LYS A 15 3.75 -44.62 -5.23
C LYS A 15 3.46 -43.61 -4.11
N PHE A 16 3.64 -42.33 -4.38
CA PHE A 16 3.00 -41.25 -3.61
C PHE A 16 1.91 -40.57 -4.44
N VAL A 17 0.77 -40.36 -3.78
CA VAL A 17 -0.48 -39.82 -4.36
C VAL A 17 -0.25 -38.38 -4.83
N SER A 18 -0.46 -38.14 -6.12
CA SER A 18 -0.49 -36.81 -6.72
C SER A 18 -1.89 -36.22 -6.60
N ASN A 19 -2.04 -35.19 -5.77
CA ASN A 19 -3.20 -34.30 -5.87
C ASN A 19 -2.81 -33.12 -6.79
N ARG A 20 -3.38 -33.13 -8.00
CA ARG A 20 -3.38 -32.00 -8.92
C ARG A 20 -4.33 -30.92 -8.40
N VAL A 21 -3.83 -29.71 -8.18
CA VAL A 21 -4.66 -28.51 -8.17
C VAL A 21 -4.34 -27.73 -9.44
N GLY A 22 -5.37 -27.51 -10.26
CA GLY A 22 -5.28 -26.92 -11.58
C GLY A 22 -4.88 -25.45 -11.55
N VAL A 23 -4.04 -25.06 -12.51
CA VAL A 23 -3.74 -23.68 -12.85
C VAL A 23 -4.91 -23.14 -13.69
N GLY A 24 -5.70 -22.24 -13.10
CA GLY A 24 -6.67 -21.40 -13.81
C GLY A 24 -6.21 -19.94 -13.74
N VAL A 25 -5.92 -19.37 -14.90
CA VAL A 25 -5.53 -17.96 -15.08
C VAL A 25 -6.75 -17.05 -14.88
N GLY A 26 -6.59 -16.00 -14.08
CA GLY A 26 -7.53 -14.89 -13.96
C GLY A 26 -6.78 -13.62 -13.56
N VAL A 27 -6.57 -12.73 -14.53
CA VAL A 27 -5.95 -11.41 -14.34
C VAL A 27 -7.02 -10.41 -13.92
N ALA A 28 -6.82 -9.72 -12.79
CA ALA A 28 -7.32 -8.37 -12.58
C ALA A 28 -6.55 -7.68 -11.44
N ALA A 29 -6.01 -6.51 -11.75
CA ALA A 29 -5.24 -5.66 -10.85
C ALA A 29 -6.10 -5.00 -9.77
N GLY A 30 -5.56 -4.90 -8.56
CA GLY A 30 -6.13 -4.13 -7.45
C GLY A 30 -5.11 -4.04 -6.33
N VAL A 31 -4.49 -2.87 -6.21
CA VAL A 31 -3.51 -2.52 -5.17
C VAL A 31 -4.17 -2.63 -3.79
N GLY A 32 -3.57 -3.44 -2.93
CA GLY A 32 -3.88 -3.52 -1.50
C GLY A 32 -2.62 -3.88 -0.73
N LEU A 33 -2.05 -2.89 -0.05
CA LEU A 33 -0.95 -3.03 0.89
C LEU A 33 -1.35 -4.01 2.01
N ALA A 34 -0.63 -5.12 2.13
CA ALA A 34 -0.56 -5.92 3.34
C ALA A 34 0.85 -6.50 3.45
N THR A 35 1.73 -5.75 4.12
CA THR A 35 2.91 -6.29 4.75
C THR A 35 2.47 -7.21 5.87
N GLU A 36 2.84 -8.49 5.80
CA GLU A 36 2.98 -9.48 6.90
C GLU A 36 2.82 -10.86 6.25
N GLU A 37 3.93 -11.56 5.96
CA GLU A 37 3.98 -13.04 5.90
C GLU A 37 5.39 -13.54 5.49
N HIS A 38 6.41 -13.29 6.33
CA HIS A 38 7.66 -14.08 6.24
C HIS A 38 8.21 -14.55 7.60
N TYR A 39 7.44 -14.38 8.68
CA TYR A 39 7.76 -15.02 9.96
C TYR A 39 7.15 -16.41 10.12
N GLY A 40 6.03 -16.74 9.46
CA GLY A 40 5.31 -18.00 9.69
C GLY A 40 6.08 -19.29 9.35
N GLY A 41 6.99 -19.26 8.37
CA GLY A 41 7.74 -20.45 7.94
C GLY A 41 8.85 -20.87 8.92
N ARG A 42 9.52 -19.89 9.56
CA ARG A 42 10.64 -20.15 10.46
C ARG A 42 10.15 -20.58 11.86
N THR A 43 9.03 -20.01 12.32
CA THR A 43 8.38 -20.42 13.57
C THR A 43 7.80 -21.82 13.45
N ARG A 44 7.17 -22.16 12.31
CA ARG A 44 6.60 -23.49 12.08
C ARG A 44 7.65 -24.61 12.07
N MET A 45 8.79 -24.39 11.41
CA MET A 45 9.90 -25.35 11.44
C MET A 45 10.50 -25.50 12.85
N ARG A 46 10.64 -24.40 13.59
CA ARG A 46 11.14 -24.41 14.97
C ARG A 46 10.21 -25.18 15.91
N GLU A 47 8.90 -24.94 15.79
CA GLU A 47 7.87 -25.64 16.57
C GLU A 47 7.76 -27.13 16.20
N GLU A 48 7.98 -27.50 14.94
CA GLU A 48 8.03 -28.89 14.49
C GLU A 48 9.26 -29.60 15.07
N VAL A 49 10.44 -28.97 15.02
CA VAL A 49 11.68 -29.51 15.61
C VAL A 49 11.59 -29.64 17.13
N GLU A 50 11.01 -28.65 17.83
CA GLU A 50 10.82 -28.72 19.28
C GLU A 50 9.82 -29.84 19.67
N ARG A 51 8.78 -30.05 18.86
CA ARG A 51 7.79 -31.12 19.07
C ARG A 51 8.37 -32.51 18.80
N GLU A 52 9.18 -32.67 17.75
CA GLU A 52 9.89 -33.91 17.48
C GLU A 52 10.96 -34.21 18.55
N ALA A 53 11.72 -33.20 18.99
CA ALA A 53 12.68 -33.34 20.08
C ALA A 53 12.00 -33.78 21.39
N ALA A 54 10.84 -33.21 21.71
CA ALA A 54 10.05 -33.62 22.87
C ALA A 54 9.54 -35.07 22.74
N GLN A 55 9.07 -35.48 21.57
CA GLN A 55 8.65 -36.87 21.31
C GLN A 55 9.81 -37.87 21.41
N LEU A 56 11.00 -37.51 20.94
CA LEU A 56 12.19 -38.35 21.08
C LEU A 56 12.61 -38.52 22.54
N VAL A 57 12.54 -37.46 23.35
CA VAL A 57 12.79 -37.52 24.80
C VAL A 57 11.74 -38.38 25.52
N GLU A 58 10.48 -38.29 25.09
CA GLU A 58 9.39 -39.10 25.67
C GLU A 58 9.51 -40.59 25.27
N GLN A 59 9.91 -40.88 24.03
CA GLN A 59 10.24 -42.25 23.58
C GLN A 59 11.44 -42.82 24.34
N GLN A 60 12.47 -42.01 24.61
CA GLN A 60 13.61 -42.42 25.44
C GLN A 60 13.19 -42.79 26.88
N LYS A 61 12.18 -42.12 27.44
CA LYS A 61 11.61 -42.44 28.75
C LYS A 61 10.72 -43.69 28.74
N ARG A 62 9.98 -43.95 27.65
CA ARG A 62 9.11 -45.12 27.49
C ARG A 62 9.88 -46.41 27.18
N LEU A 63 11.03 -46.30 26.52
CA LEU A 63 11.96 -47.40 26.26
C LEU A 63 13.14 -47.35 27.23
N SER A 64 12.87 -47.43 28.54
CA SER A 64 13.95 -47.52 29.52
C SER A 64 14.59 -48.91 29.49
N VAL A 65 15.30 -49.20 28.40
CA VAL A 65 16.33 -50.23 28.28
C VAL A 65 17.34 -50.06 29.41
N ARG A 66 17.53 -48.83 29.90
CA ARG A 66 18.33 -48.50 31.09
C ARG A 66 17.77 -49.12 32.37
N ASP A 67 16.46 -49.09 32.60
CA ASP A 67 15.84 -49.73 33.77
C ASP A 67 15.81 -51.25 33.65
N LEU A 68 15.59 -51.78 32.44
CA LEU A 68 15.68 -53.22 32.18
C LEU A 68 17.12 -53.73 32.38
N ALA A 69 18.11 -53.00 31.86
CA ALA A 69 19.52 -53.30 32.05
C ALA A 69 19.95 -53.19 33.52
N SER A 70 19.48 -52.16 34.25
CA SER A 70 19.76 -52.01 35.68
C SER A 70 19.15 -53.14 36.51
N LYS A 71 17.92 -53.56 36.21
CA LYS A 71 17.29 -54.73 36.85
C LYS A 71 18.02 -56.03 36.52
N PHE A 72 18.48 -56.17 35.27
CA PHE A 72 19.22 -57.34 34.82
C PHE A 72 20.60 -57.42 35.48
N GLU A 73 21.36 -56.32 35.54
CA GLU A 73 22.65 -56.26 36.24
C GLU A 73 22.51 -56.53 37.74
N LYS A 74 21.45 -56.00 38.38
CA LYS A 74 21.12 -56.32 39.78
C LYS A 74 20.79 -57.80 39.96
N GLY A 75 20.07 -58.41 39.01
CA GLY A 75 19.78 -59.84 39.00
C GLY A 75 21.03 -60.71 38.81
N LEU A 76 21.95 -60.29 37.94
CA LEU A 76 23.24 -60.96 37.69
C LEU A 76 24.16 -60.85 38.91
N ALA A 77 24.21 -59.69 39.56
CA ALA A 77 24.95 -59.47 40.80
C ALA A 77 24.37 -60.29 41.97
N ALA A 78 23.04 -60.37 42.09
CA ALA A 78 22.38 -61.21 43.08
C ALA A 78 22.64 -62.71 42.84
N ALA A 79 22.64 -63.16 41.57
CA ALA A 79 22.95 -64.54 41.22
C ALA A 79 24.44 -64.89 41.40
N ALA A 80 25.34 -63.94 41.16
CA ALA A 80 26.78 -64.10 41.45
C ALA A 80 27.05 -64.16 42.97
N ALA A 81 26.33 -63.35 43.76
CA ALA A 81 26.36 -63.43 45.22
C ALA A 81 25.81 -64.77 45.75
N ALA A 82 24.74 -65.30 45.13
CA ALA A 82 24.20 -66.62 45.47
C ALA A 82 25.15 -67.77 45.09
N LYS A 83 25.94 -67.64 44.01
CA LYS A 83 26.98 -68.62 43.65
C LYS A 83 28.19 -68.64 44.59
N LEU A 84 28.43 -67.59 45.37
CA LEU A 84 29.51 -67.51 46.35
C LEU A 84 29.11 -68.02 47.75
N SER A 85 27.83 -68.32 47.97
CA SER A 85 27.34 -68.92 49.21
C SER A 85 27.16 -70.44 49.03
N ASP A 86 28.22 -71.19 49.32
CA ASP A 86 28.24 -72.57 49.84
C ASP A 86 27.23 -73.64 49.34
N GLU A 87 26.83 -73.64 48.06
CA GLU A 87 26.00 -74.72 47.50
C GLU A 87 26.77 -75.86 46.80
N VAL A 88 28.07 -75.70 46.54
CA VAL A 88 28.85 -76.71 45.80
C VAL A 88 29.34 -77.84 46.70
N SER A 89 29.65 -77.57 47.97
CA SER A 89 30.17 -78.57 48.90
C SER A 89 29.06 -79.43 49.53
N PHE A 90 27.87 -78.86 49.76
CA PHE A 90 26.80 -79.52 50.51
C PHE A 90 26.02 -80.58 49.71
N ARG A 91 25.94 -80.42 48.37
CA ARG A 91 25.21 -81.37 47.50
C ARG A 91 26.07 -82.55 47.04
N ASP A 92 27.35 -82.31 46.75
CA ASP A 92 28.26 -83.38 46.31
C ASP A 92 28.56 -84.34 47.49
N THR A 93 28.60 -83.84 48.73
CA THR A 93 28.70 -84.65 49.96
C THR A 93 27.40 -85.43 50.24
N ALA A 94 26.24 -84.80 50.06
CA ALA A 94 24.94 -85.46 50.23
C ALA A 94 24.66 -86.57 49.18
N ALA A 95 25.23 -86.48 47.97
CA ALA A 95 25.15 -87.52 46.94
C ALA A 95 25.97 -88.76 47.31
N LEU A 96 27.21 -88.54 47.77
CA LEU A 96 28.08 -89.59 48.31
C LEU A 96 27.45 -90.30 49.51
N ASP A 97 26.80 -89.56 50.43
CA ASP A 97 26.10 -90.13 51.57
C ASP A 97 24.91 -91.01 51.18
N LYS A 98 24.17 -90.65 50.11
CA LYS A 98 23.06 -91.47 49.58
C LYS A 98 23.54 -92.79 48.98
N GLN A 99 24.65 -92.77 48.22
CA GLN A 99 25.23 -93.99 47.66
C GLN A 99 25.78 -94.91 48.76
N VAL A 100 26.42 -94.34 49.79
CA VAL A 100 26.89 -95.08 50.97
C VAL A 100 25.72 -95.71 51.73
N LEU A 101 24.58 -95.01 51.86
CA LEU A 101 23.38 -95.53 52.51
C LEU A 101 22.76 -96.70 51.75
N LEU A 102 22.62 -96.59 50.42
CA LEU A 102 22.11 -97.67 49.57
C LEU A 102 23.00 -98.92 49.61
N LYS A 103 24.33 -98.72 49.63
CA LYS A 103 25.29 -99.81 49.80
C LYS A 103 25.12 -100.52 51.15
N LYS A 104 25.03 -99.77 52.25
CA LYS A 104 24.79 -100.34 53.58
C LYS A 104 23.45 -101.09 53.64
N LEU A 105 22.40 -100.57 53.03
CA LEU A 105 21.09 -101.21 52.96
C LEU A 105 21.18 -102.56 52.21
N ARG A 106 21.86 -102.59 51.06
CA ARG A 106 22.11 -103.82 50.31
C ARG A 106 22.90 -104.84 51.12
N ASP A 107 23.99 -104.42 51.76
CA ASP A 107 24.85 -105.31 52.56
C ASP A 107 24.07 -105.93 53.75
N VAL A 108 23.17 -105.16 54.37
CA VAL A 108 22.26 -105.67 55.43
C VAL A 108 21.24 -106.67 54.87
N LEU A 109 20.67 -106.40 53.68
CA LEU A 109 19.74 -107.32 53.03
C LEU A 109 20.43 -108.62 52.60
N GLU A 110 21.69 -108.58 52.14
CA GLU A 110 22.48 -109.80 51.85
C GLU A 110 22.74 -110.63 53.11
N ALA A 111 23.13 -109.98 54.22
CA ALA A 111 23.31 -110.65 55.49
C ALA A 111 22.00 -111.24 56.05
N LEU A 112 20.85 -110.65 55.71
CA LEU A 112 19.53 -111.18 56.04
C LEU A 112 19.16 -112.39 55.16
N ARG A 113 19.44 -112.32 53.85
CA ARG A 113 19.20 -113.39 52.86
C ARG A 113 19.83 -114.72 53.28
N GLY A 114 21.04 -114.69 53.85
CA GLY A 114 21.74 -115.88 54.35
C GLY A 114 21.14 -116.50 55.62
N ARG A 115 20.18 -115.82 56.28
CA ARG A 115 19.55 -116.23 57.54
C ARG A 115 18.06 -116.59 57.42
N VAL A 116 17.44 -116.34 56.26
CA VAL A 116 16.00 -116.60 56.02
C VAL A 116 15.79 -117.71 54.99
N ALA A 117 14.62 -118.37 55.02
CA ALA A 117 14.27 -119.47 54.12
C ALA A 117 12.80 -119.37 53.65
N GLY A 118 12.48 -120.03 52.52
CA GLY A 118 11.14 -120.01 51.91
C GLY A 118 10.73 -118.60 51.44
N ARG A 119 9.46 -118.25 51.57
CA ARG A 119 8.89 -116.99 51.08
C ARG A 119 9.61 -115.73 51.58
N ASN A 120 10.08 -115.73 52.84
CA ASN A 120 10.84 -114.61 53.40
C ASN A 120 12.18 -114.39 52.70
N LYS A 121 12.75 -115.45 52.10
CA LYS A 121 13.97 -115.34 51.29
C LYS A 121 13.65 -114.69 49.93
N ASP A 122 12.53 -115.06 49.33
CA ASP A 122 12.09 -114.48 48.05
C ASP A 122 11.81 -112.98 48.19
N ASP A 123 11.15 -112.54 49.28
CA ASP A 123 10.89 -111.12 49.56
C ASP A 123 12.20 -110.32 49.79
N VAL A 124 13.20 -110.93 50.45
CA VAL A 124 14.53 -110.30 50.64
C VAL A 124 15.29 -110.23 49.32
N GLU A 125 15.18 -111.25 48.46
CA GLU A 125 15.76 -111.22 47.11
C GLU A 125 15.13 -110.11 46.27
N GLU A 126 13.80 -109.95 46.28
CA GLU A 126 13.11 -108.86 45.60
C GLU A 126 13.57 -107.49 46.13
N ALA A 127 13.65 -107.31 47.45
CA ALA A 127 14.15 -106.07 48.06
C ALA A 127 15.59 -105.74 47.64
N ILE A 128 16.48 -106.75 47.53
CA ILE A 128 17.84 -106.56 47.00
C ILE A 128 17.78 -106.06 45.55
N THR A 129 16.98 -106.70 44.69
CA THR A 129 16.86 -106.27 43.28
C THR A 129 16.33 -104.84 43.15
N MET A 130 15.39 -104.42 44.00
CA MET A 130 14.88 -103.04 44.03
C MET A 130 15.96 -102.03 44.45
N VAL A 131 16.76 -102.36 45.46
CA VAL A 131 17.87 -101.51 45.93
C VAL A 131 18.96 -101.40 44.86
N GLU A 132 19.26 -102.49 44.15
CA GLU A 132 20.17 -102.48 43.01
C GLU A 132 19.64 -101.59 41.87
N ALA A 133 18.37 -101.72 41.50
CA ALA A 133 17.73 -100.89 40.48
C ALA A 133 17.74 -99.40 40.85
N LEU A 134 17.42 -99.05 42.10
CA LEU A 134 17.49 -97.68 42.60
C LEU A 134 18.91 -97.11 42.57
N THR A 135 19.92 -97.93 42.86
CA THR A 135 21.33 -97.53 42.80
C THR A 135 21.75 -97.17 41.36
N VAL A 136 21.32 -97.96 40.39
CA VAL A 136 21.57 -97.69 38.96
C VAL A 136 20.85 -96.41 38.51
N GLN A 137 19.59 -96.24 38.86
CA GLN A 137 18.82 -95.04 38.48
C GLN A 137 19.39 -93.76 39.11
N LEU A 138 19.83 -93.82 40.37
CA LEU A 138 20.42 -92.66 41.06
C LEU A 138 21.74 -92.24 40.40
N THR A 139 22.61 -93.20 40.09
CA THR A 139 23.90 -92.91 39.43
C THR A 139 23.70 -92.36 38.00
N GLN A 140 22.74 -92.90 37.25
CA GLN A 140 22.38 -92.35 35.94
C GLN A 140 21.88 -90.90 36.04
N ARG A 141 20.95 -90.62 36.95
CA ARG A 141 20.39 -89.28 37.14
C ARG A 141 21.42 -88.27 37.64
N GLU A 142 22.35 -88.69 38.48
CA GLU A 142 23.50 -87.87 38.91
C GLU A 142 24.43 -87.55 37.73
N GLY A 143 24.66 -88.50 36.82
CA GLY A 143 25.40 -88.29 35.58
C GLY A 143 24.73 -87.27 34.64
N GLU A 144 23.41 -87.41 34.42
CA GLU A 144 22.61 -86.46 33.63
C GLU A 144 22.64 -85.05 34.24
N LEU A 145 22.49 -84.94 35.57
CA LEU A 145 22.55 -83.66 36.28
C LEU A 145 23.93 -82.99 36.17
N LEU A 146 25.02 -83.77 36.24
CA LEU A 146 26.37 -83.25 36.05
C LEU A 146 26.59 -82.74 34.62
N GLN A 147 26.06 -83.45 33.62
CA GLN A 147 26.09 -83.01 32.24
C GLN A 147 25.28 -81.72 32.04
N GLU A 148 24.04 -81.66 32.54
CA GLU A 148 23.19 -80.47 32.46
C GLU A 148 23.87 -79.27 33.14
N LYS A 149 24.47 -79.47 34.32
CA LYS A 149 25.24 -78.43 35.04
C LYS A 149 26.42 -77.93 34.20
N ALA A 150 27.10 -78.80 33.45
CA ALA A 150 28.18 -78.42 32.56
C ALA A 150 27.67 -77.61 31.35
N GLU A 151 26.55 -78.03 30.75
CA GLU A 151 25.91 -77.31 29.65
C GLU A 151 25.39 -75.94 30.07
N VAL A 152 24.73 -75.83 31.22
CA VAL A 152 24.28 -74.55 31.81
C VAL A 152 25.45 -73.61 32.08
N ARG A 153 26.60 -74.14 32.55
CA ARG A 153 27.82 -73.34 32.72
C ARG A 153 28.34 -72.82 31.38
N LYS A 154 28.35 -73.64 30.32
CA LYS A 154 28.75 -73.23 28.98
C LYS A 154 27.80 -72.18 28.39
N LEU A 155 26.49 -72.33 28.58
CA LEU A 155 25.50 -71.35 28.16
C LEU A 155 25.67 -70.02 28.92
N ALA A 156 25.96 -70.07 30.22
CA ALA A 156 26.20 -68.85 31.00
C ALA A 156 27.44 -68.07 30.50
N THR A 157 28.52 -68.76 30.10
CA THR A 157 29.70 -68.09 29.55
C THR A 157 29.41 -67.48 28.17
N LEU A 158 28.70 -68.20 27.30
CA LEU A 158 28.29 -67.68 25.99
C LEU A 158 27.37 -66.47 26.13
N PHE A 159 26.40 -66.53 27.05
CA PHE A 159 25.50 -65.42 27.32
C PHE A 159 26.26 -64.19 27.86
N LYS A 160 27.22 -64.41 28.78
CA LYS A 160 28.07 -63.32 29.28
C LYS A 160 28.88 -62.67 28.16
N GLN A 161 29.51 -63.47 27.30
CA GLN A 161 30.25 -62.99 26.14
C GLN A 161 29.34 -62.20 25.19
N ALA A 162 28.16 -62.72 24.86
CA ALA A 162 27.21 -62.03 23.98
C ALA A 162 26.71 -60.70 24.60
N SER A 163 26.49 -60.65 25.92
CA SER A 163 26.10 -59.43 26.62
C SER A 163 27.21 -58.38 26.63
N ASP A 164 28.46 -58.79 26.80
CA ASP A 164 29.60 -57.87 26.81
C ASP A 164 29.90 -57.35 25.39
N GLU A 165 29.75 -58.21 24.37
CA GLU A 165 29.85 -57.84 22.96
C GLU A 165 28.76 -56.84 22.55
N ALA A 166 27.50 -57.09 22.93
CA ALA A 166 26.40 -56.16 22.66
C ALA A 166 26.62 -54.80 23.35
N ARG A 167 27.18 -54.78 24.57
CA ARG A 167 27.55 -53.54 25.26
C ARG A 167 28.63 -52.78 24.50
N ARG A 168 29.69 -53.48 24.07
CA ARG A 168 30.76 -52.88 23.28
C ARG A 168 30.24 -52.26 21.98
N MET A 169 29.41 -52.99 21.23
CA MET A 169 28.83 -52.47 19.98
C MET A 169 27.99 -51.21 20.20
N VAL A 170 27.23 -51.14 21.29
CA VAL A 170 26.44 -49.94 21.63
C VAL A 170 27.35 -48.76 22.00
N GLU A 171 28.42 -48.99 22.74
CA GLU A 171 29.39 -47.94 23.11
C GLU A 171 30.16 -47.42 21.89
N GLU A 172 30.59 -48.30 21.00
CA GLU A 172 31.23 -47.94 19.73
C GLU A 172 30.29 -47.13 18.82
N ALA A 173 29.04 -47.59 18.64
CA ALA A 173 28.05 -46.86 17.84
C ALA A 173 27.76 -45.47 18.41
N ARG A 174 27.71 -45.33 19.75
CA ARG A 174 27.56 -44.03 20.41
C ARG A 174 28.78 -43.13 20.16
N ALA A 175 30.00 -43.67 20.23
CA ALA A 175 31.21 -42.90 19.97
C ALA A 175 31.26 -42.37 18.53
N VAL A 176 30.89 -43.21 17.55
CA VAL A 176 30.79 -42.81 16.14
C VAL A 176 29.74 -41.71 15.96
N ALA A 177 28.53 -41.89 16.51
CA ALA A 177 27.47 -40.88 16.42
C ALA A 177 27.89 -39.54 17.03
N HIS A 178 28.60 -39.56 18.17
CA HIS A 178 29.13 -38.33 18.78
C HIS A 178 30.17 -37.64 17.89
N ALA A 179 31.08 -38.38 17.26
CA ALA A 179 32.07 -37.81 16.36
C ALA A 179 31.43 -37.18 15.10
N GLU A 180 30.40 -37.82 14.54
CA GLU A 180 29.65 -37.29 13.40
C GLU A 180 28.89 -36.01 13.76
N ILE A 181 28.25 -35.97 14.93
CA ILE A 181 27.55 -34.77 15.44
C ILE A 181 28.52 -33.59 15.59
N GLU A 182 29.70 -33.81 16.19
CA GLU A 182 30.69 -32.74 16.35
C GLU A 182 31.25 -32.26 15.01
N THR A 183 31.46 -33.18 14.05
CA THR A 183 31.86 -32.83 12.68
C THR A 183 30.80 -31.98 11.99
N ALA A 184 29.52 -32.37 12.12
CA ALA A 184 28.39 -31.61 11.57
C ALA A 184 28.30 -30.20 12.19
N ARG A 185 28.44 -30.09 13.52
CA ARG A 185 28.46 -28.80 14.23
C ARG A 185 29.60 -27.89 13.74
N ALA A 186 30.80 -28.44 13.58
CA ALA A 186 31.94 -27.69 13.05
C ALA A 186 31.74 -27.26 11.59
N ALA A 187 30.98 -28.01 10.79
CA ALA A 187 30.61 -27.60 9.44
C ALA A 187 29.57 -26.47 9.46
N THR A 188 28.54 -26.57 10.29
CA THR A 188 27.53 -25.52 10.45
C THR A 188 28.15 -24.20 10.88
N LEU A 189 29.04 -24.21 11.88
CA LEU A 189 29.72 -23.00 12.34
C LEU A 189 30.53 -22.31 11.22
N ARG A 190 31.21 -23.09 10.37
CA ARG A 190 31.94 -22.54 9.21
C ARG A 190 31.00 -21.89 8.19
N VAL A 191 29.84 -22.49 7.94
CA VAL A 191 28.84 -21.92 7.03
C VAL A 191 28.25 -20.63 7.61
N GLU A 192 27.96 -20.59 8.91
CA GLU A 192 27.46 -19.38 9.59
C GLU A 192 28.47 -18.23 9.53
N GLN A 193 29.76 -18.53 9.73
CA GLN A 193 30.84 -17.54 9.59
C GLN A 193 30.92 -17.00 8.16
N ALA A 194 30.95 -17.88 7.15
CA ALA A 194 31.01 -17.49 5.74
C ALA A 194 29.79 -16.64 5.33
N LEU A 195 28.59 -16.98 5.82
CA LEU A 195 27.37 -16.20 5.57
C LEU A 195 27.47 -14.81 6.19
N THR A 196 27.97 -14.71 7.42
CA THR A 196 28.15 -13.44 8.12
C THR A 196 29.17 -12.55 7.41
N GLU A 197 30.29 -13.11 6.95
CA GLU A 197 31.29 -12.41 6.15
C GLU A 197 30.69 -11.90 4.84
N GLN A 198 29.92 -12.73 4.14
CA GLN A 198 29.22 -12.35 2.92
C GLN A 198 28.25 -11.20 3.19
N GLU A 199 27.38 -11.30 4.20
CA GLU A 199 26.46 -10.22 4.56
C GLU A 199 27.18 -8.90 4.85
N ASN A 200 28.33 -8.95 5.52
CA ASN A 200 29.13 -7.75 5.81
C ASN A 200 29.75 -7.15 4.55
N LEU A 201 30.21 -7.98 3.61
CA LEU A 201 30.69 -7.53 2.30
C LEU A 201 29.57 -6.84 1.51
N TRP A 202 28.39 -7.46 1.44
CA TRP A 202 27.22 -6.86 0.77
C TRP A 202 26.83 -5.51 1.38
N LYS A 203 26.78 -5.41 2.72
CA LYS A 203 26.50 -4.14 3.41
C LYS A 203 27.56 -3.06 3.10
N SER A 204 28.84 -3.45 3.00
CA SER A 204 29.92 -2.53 2.65
C SER A 204 29.82 -2.06 1.20
N THR A 205 29.55 -2.97 0.27
CA THR A 205 29.37 -2.64 -1.16
C THR A 205 28.16 -1.75 -1.36
N GLU A 206 27.00 -2.09 -0.77
CA GLU A 206 25.79 -1.28 -0.86
C GLU A 206 26.01 0.14 -0.31
N LYS A 207 26.76 0.26 0.79
CA LYS A 207 27.13 1.58 1.34
C LYS A 207 28.04 2.36 0.39
N GLN A 208 29.02 1.70 -0.23
CA GLN A 208 29.92 2.33 -1.20
C GLN A 208 29.15 2.80 -2.44
N ASP A 209 28.26 1.97 -2.97
CA ASP A 209 27.41 2.30 -4.13
C ASP A 209 26.48 3.48 -3.82
N LEU A 210 25.92 3.52 -2.60
CA LEU A 210 25.10 4.64 -2.13
C LEU A 210 25.92 5.93 -2.05
N GLU A 211 27.15 5.87 -1.50
CA GLU A 211 28.04 7.02 -1.43
C GLU A 211 28.46 7.53 -2.82
N GLU A 212 28.72 6.63 -3.76
CA GLU A 212 29.02 6.99 -5.15
C GLU A 212 27.82 7.65 -5.84
N THR A 213 26.64 7.03 -5.73
CA THR A 213 25.38 7.59 -6.23
C THR A 213 25.11 8.99 -5.64
N MET A 214 25.37 9.19 -4.34
CA MET A 214 25.23 10.49 -3.70
C MET A 214 26.16 11.54 -4.30
N LYS A 215 27.41 11.18 -4.63
CA LYS A 215 28.36 12.08 -5.30
C LYS A 215 27.90 12.44 -6.70
N GLU A 216 27.43 11.45 -7.47
CA GLU A 216 26.87 11.68 -8.81
C GLU A 216 25.66 12.62 -8.77
N VAL A 217 24.75 12.41 -7.83
CA VAL A 217 23.57 13.28 -7.63
C VAL A 217 24.00 14.70 -7.26
N GLN A 218 25.00 14.86 -6.40
CA GLN A 218 25.53 16.18 -6.04
C GLN A 218 26.15 16.89 -7.26
N GLU A 219 26.92 16.18 -8.08
CA GLU A 219 27.52 16.75 -9.29
C GLU A 219 26.45 17.09 -10.34
N ALA A 220 25.46 16.22 -10.56
CA ALA A 220 24.33 16.51 -11.43
C ALA A 220 23.55 17.75 -10.99
N ARG A 221 23.36 17.94 -9.67
CA ARG A 221 22.77 19.16 -9.12
C ARG A 221 23.65 20.39 -9.38
N ARG A 222 24.97 20.27 -9.22
CA ARG A 222 25.91 21.35 -9.51
C ARG A 222 25.87 21.76 -10.98
N ILE A 223 25.91 20.79 -11.89
CA ILE A 223 25.79 21.02 -13.34
C ILE A 223 24.47 21.72 -13.65
N LYS A 224 23.36 21.22 -13.11
CA LYS A 224 22.04 21.86 -13.28
C LYS A 224 22.04 23.31 -12.78
N MET A 225 22.54 23.55 -11.57
CA MET A 225 22.65 24.89 -10.97
C MET A 225 23.54 25.85 -11.77
N LEU A 226 24.56 25.36 -12.49
CA LEU A 226 25.42 26.19 -13.33
C LEU A 226 24.78 26.48 -14.71
N HIS A 227 24.11 25.49 -15.30
CA HIS A 227 23.62 25.60 -16.68
C HIS A 227 22.20 26.17 -16.77
N GLU A 228 21.35 25.95 -15.77
CA GLU A 228 19.97 26.43 -15.75
C GLU A 228 19.90 27.97 -15.69
N PRO A 229 20.65 28.68 -14.83
CA PRO A 229 20.68 30.14 -14.84
C PRO A 229 21.25 30.73 -16.14
N SER A 230 22.26 30.09 -16.75
CA SER A 230 22.83 30.56 -18.02
C SER A 230 21.80 30.47 -19.15
N LYS A 231 21.10 29.33 -19.29
CA LYS A 231 20.06 29.18 -20.30
C LYS A 231 18.87 30.10 -20.08
N VAL A 232 18.46 30.29 -18.82
CA VAL A 232 17.39 31.22 -18.47
C VAL A 232 17.81 32.64 -18.81
N MET A 233 19.04 33.05 -18.47
CA MET A 233 19.56 34.37 -18.79
C MET A 233 19.61 34.60 -20.31
N ASP A 234 20.09 33.63 -21.09
CA ASP A 234 20.13 33.74 -22.56
C ASP A 234 18.70 33.89 -23.14
N MET A 235 17.75 33.08 -22.66
CA MET A 235 16.34 33.18 -23.05
C MET A 235 15.69 34.51 -22.62
N GLU A 236 16.06 35.05 -21.47
CA GLU A 236 15.58 36.35 -20.98
C GLU A 236 16.07 37.48 -21.89
N HIS A 237 17.34 37.46 -22.30
CA HIS A 237 17.89 38.44 -23.24
C HIS A 237 17.21 38.34 -24.62
N GLU A 238 16.98 37.12 -25.13
CA GLU A 238 16.24 36.92 -26.37
C GLU A 238 14.78 37.44 -26.27
N LEU A 239 14.09 37.13 -25.16
CA LEU A 239 12.73 37.62 -24.91
C LEU A 239 12.67 39.14 -24.79
N GLU A 240 13.65 39.76 -24.14
CA GLU A 240 13.73 41.22 -24.02
C GLU A 240 13.96 41.87 -25.39
N GLY A 241 14.84 41.29 -26.22
CA GLY A 241 15.01 41.71 -27.62
C GLY A 241 13.72 41.61 -28.45
N LEU A 242 13.01 40.48 -28.34
CA LEU A 242 11.72 40.29 -29.03
C LEU A 242 10.64 41.24 -28.53
N ARG A 243 10.59 41.54 -27.23
CA ARG A 243 9.65 42.53 -26.66
C ARG A 243 9.95 43.93 -27.17
N LEU A 244 11.22 44.32 -27.26
CA LEU A 244 11.62 45.61 -27.80
C LEU A 244 11.17 45.73 -29.27
N GLN A 245 11.43 44.70 -30.08
CA GLN A 245 10.98 44.65 -31.48
C GLN A 245 9.45 44.69 -31.60
N LEU A 246 8.73 43.98 -30.73
CA LEU A 246 7.27 44.02 -30.72
C LEU A 246 6.75 45.41 -30.35
N ALA A 247 7.38 46.08 -29.37
CA ALA A 247 7.03 47.44 -28.99
C ALA A 247 7.26 48.41 -30.15
N GLU A 248 8.41 48.36 -30.82
CA GLU A 248 8.70 49.16 -32.02
C GLU A 248 7.68 48.90 -33.13
N LYS A 249 7.42 47.63 -33.46
CA LYS A 249 6.46 47.24 -34.51
C LYS A 249 5.03 47.65 -34.15
N SER A 250 4.66 47.57 -32.87
CA SER A 250 3.35 48.02 -32.39
C SER A 250 3.21 49.54 -32.50
N ALA A 251 4.26 50.32 -32.19
CA ALA A 251 4.27 51.76 -32.35
C ALA A 251 4.16 52.18 -33.82
N GLU A 252 4.87 51.48 -34.72
CA GLU A 252 4.73 51.65 -36.17
C GLU A 252 3.31 51.32 -36.64
N ALA A 253 2.73 50.21 -36.17
CA ALA A 253 1.36 49.83 -36.52
C ALA A 253 0.32 50.85 -36.02
N VAL A 254 0.50 51.39 -34.82
CA VAL A 254 -0.35 52.48 -34.29
C VAL A 254 -0.19 53.74 -35.13
N ARG A 255 1.04 54.11 -35.52
CA ARG A 255 1.28 55.25 -36.41
C ARG A 255 0.57 55.06 -37.75
N LEU A 256 0.72 53.89 -38.38
CA LEU A 256 0.06 53.56 -39.64
C LEU A 256 -1.47 53.52 -39.50
N ARG A 257 -2.01 53.02 -38.38
CA ARG A 257 -3.44 53.09 -38.09
C ARG A 257 -3.93 54.52 -37.92
N LYS A 258 -3.14 55.41 -37.27
CA LYS A 258 -3.46 56.84 -37.16
C LYS A 258 -3.44 57.52 -38.53
N GLU A 259 -2.44 57.25 -39.36
CA GLU A 259 -2.36 57.73 -40.74
C GLU A 259 -3.56 57.25 -41.55
N LEU A 260 -3.87 55.94 -41.53
CA LEU A 260 -5.07 55.37 -42.16
C LEU A 260 -6.37 55.98 -41.63
N ALA A 261 -6.47 56.25 -40.34
CA ALA A 261 -7.64 56.91 -39.74
C ALA A 261 -7.73 58.39 -40.16
N ILE A 262 -6.61 59.09 -40.36
CA ILE A 262 -6.60 60.46 -40.91
C ILE A 262 -7.06 60.44 -42.37
N THR A 263 -6.54 59.51 -43.19
CA THR A 263 -6.94 59.37 -44.59
C THR A 263 -8.41 58.96 -44.71
N LYS A 264 -8.89 58.02 -43.88
CA LYS A 264 -10.31 57.63 -43.83
C LYS A 264 -11.21 58.76 -43.31
N ARG A 265 -10.75 59.59 -42.36
CA ARG A 265 -11.49 60.78 -41.90
C ARG A 265 -11.61 61.85 -42.98
N HIS A 266 -10.62 61.96 -43.87
CA HIS A 266 -10.72 62.82 -45.05
C HIS A 266 -11.76 62.31 -46.07
N ASP A 267 -12.03 61.00 -46.08
CA ASP A 267 -13.01 60.35 -46.98
C ASP A 267 -14.41 60.21 -46.35
N GLN A 268 -14.52 60.27 -45.01
CA GLN A 268 -15.76 60.14 -44.24
C GLN A 268 -16.05 61.40 -43.44
N ASN A 269 -16.28 62.51 -44.16
CA ASN A 269 -16.78 63.75 -43.59
C ASN A 269 -18.29 63.61 -43.25
N LYS A 270 -18.60 62.81 -42.22
CA LYS A 270 -19.92 62.76 -41.57
C LYS A 270 -19.76 62.84 -40.06
N GLU A 271 -20.58 63.70 -39.47
CA GLU A 271 -20.56 64.22 -38.10
C GLU A 271 -20.54 63.12 -37.03
N HIS A 272 -19.41 62.97 -36.31
CA HIS A 272 -19.31 62.08 -35.15
C HIS A 272 -19.61 62.87 -33.88
N LEU A 273 -20.84 62.75 -33.35
CA LEU A 273 -21.30 63.51 -32.17
C LEU A 273 -20.87 62.87 -30.83
N TYR A 274 -20.58 61.57 -30.80
CA TYR A 274 -20.27 60.80 -29.60
C TYR A 274 -19.06 59.88 -29.83
N GLU A 275 -18.29 59.65 -28.76
CA GLU A 275 -17.12 58.76 -28.74
C GLU A 275 -17.14 57.88 -27.47
N LEU A 276 -16.46 56.73 -27.52
CA LEU A 276 -16.23 55.88 -26.35
C LEU A 276 -14.85 56.18 -25.75
N GLU A 277 -14.86 56.60 -24.49
CA GLU A 277 -13.67 56.78 -23.67
C GLU A 277 -13.51 55.61 -22.70
N GLY A 278 -12.28 55.16 -22.49
CA GLY A 278 -11.94 54.12 -21.53
C GLY A 278 -11.03 53.05 -22.12
N VAL A 279 -10.46 52.24 -21.24
CA VAL A 279 -9.62 51.11 -21.65
C VAL A 279 -10.51 49.93 -21.99
N GLU A 280 -10.34 49.37 -23.19
CA GLU A 280 -11.13 48.25 -23.72
C GLU A 280 -10.67 46.90 -23.13
N SER A 281 -10.64 46.79 -21.80
CA SER A 281 -10.19 45.58 -21.09
C SER A 281 -11.08 45.22 -19.90
N LEU A 282 -11.11 43.94 -19.55
CA LEU A 282 -11.82 43.45 -18.37
C LEU A 282 -11.24 44.04 -17.09
N GLY A 283 -12.10 44.69 -16.29
CA GLY A 283 -11.70 45.41 -15.07
C GLY A 283 -11.57 46.92 -15.27
N SER A 284 -11.83 47.42 -16.48
CA SER A 284 -11.97 48.85 -16.76
C SER A 284 -13.45 49.28 -16.77
N TYR A 285 -13.71 50.53 -17.12
CA TYR A 285 -15.04 51.01 -17.49
C TYR A 285 -14.96 51.81 -18.79
N LEU A 286 -16.04 51.75 -19.56
CA LEU A 286 -16.24 52.54 -20.77
C LEU A 286 -17.28 53.61 -20.48
N ARG A 287 -17.03 54.82 -20.96
CA ARG A 287 -17.93 55.97 -20.85
C ARG A 287 -18.17 56.54 -22.25
N ILE A 288 -19.42 56.80 -22.57
CA ILE A 288 -19.77 57.56 -23.76
C ILE A 288 -19.57 59.04 -23.45
N ILE A 289 -18.76 59.72 -24.26
CA ILE A 289 -18.49 61.16 -24.17
C ILE A 289 -19.02 61.88 -25.41
N THR A 290 -19.35 63.16 -25.25
CA THR A 290 -19.77 64.05 -26.34
C THR A 290 -18.55 64.71 -26.97
N PHE A 291 -18.41 64.60 -28.30
CA PHE A 291 -17.25 65.13 -29.03
C PHE A 291 -17.41 66.59 -29.48
N ALA A 292 -18.63 67.16 -29.43
CA ALA A 292 -18.91 68.52 -29.91
C ALA A 292 -19.81 69.30 -28.94
N ASP A 293 -19.61 70.62 -28.86
CA ASP A 293 -20.45 71.61 -28.14
C ASP A 293 -21.91 71.66 -28.65
N ILE A 294 -22.20 70.94 -29.74
CA ILE A 294 -23.49 70.87 -30.44
C ILE A 294 -24.24 69.57 -30.10
N ALA A 295 -23.57 68.58 -29.48
CA ALA A 295 -24.20 67.30 -29.15
C ALA A 295 -25.17 67.46 -27.96
N PRO A 296 -26.39 66.88 -28.04
CA PRO A 296 -27.30 66.81 -26.91
C PRO A 296 -26.63 66.15 -25.71
N ASP A 297 -26.84 66.72 -24.52
CA ASP A 297 -26.37 66.14 -23.26
C ASP A 297 -26.79 64.67 -23.19
N ILE A 298 -25.81 63.81 -22.91
CA ILE A 298 -25.99 62.36 -22.87
C ILE A 298 -27.01 61.93 -21.81
N LEU A 299 -27.22 62.77 -20.78
CA LEU A 299 -28.26 62.58 -19.77
C LEU A 299 -29.69 62.59 -20.36
N ASN A 300 -29.88 63.23 -21.51
CA ASN A 300 -31.16 63.30 -22.22
C ASN A 300 -31.33 62.22 -23.29
N CYS A 301 -30.33 61.33 -23.45
CA CYS A 301 -30.33 60.29 -24.46
C CYS A 301 -30.74 58.93 -23.86
N SER A 302 -31.46 58.12 -24.64
CA SER A 302 -31.70 56.71 -24.29
C SER A 302 -30.57 55.85 -24.84
N ILE A 303 -29.91 55.08 -23.98
CA ILE A 303 -28.71 54.32 -24.31
C ILE A 303 -29.00 52.84 -24.13
N GLN A 304 -28.44 52.00 -25.01
CA GLN A 304 -28.45 50.56 -24.84
C GLN A 304 -27.14 49.94 -25.32
N TRP A 305 -26.53 49.10 -24.48
CA TRP A 305 -25.30 48.37 -24.79
C TRP A 305 -25.55 46.98 -25.37
N TYR A 306 -24.62 46.55 -26.21
CA TYR A 306 -24.65 45.28 -26.91
C TYR A 306 -23.27 44.65 -26.98
N ARG A 307 -23.22 43.31 -26.93
CA ARG A 307 -22.03 42.53 -27.28
C ARG A 307 -22.12 42.14 -28.75
N VAL A 308 -21.03 42.31 -29.48
CA VAL A 308 -20.96 41.98 -30.91
C VAL A 308 -19.90 40.90 -31.11
N SER A 309 -20.30 39.80 -31.75
CA SER A 309 -19.41 38.70 -32.09
C SER A 309 -18.43 39.09 -33.19
N SER A 310 -17.14 38.80 -32.98
CA SER A 310 -16.07 38.91 -33.99
C SER A 310 -16.34 38.02 -35.19
N GLU A 311 -16.98 36.86 -34.97
CA GLU A 311 -17.41 35.93 -36.02
C GLU A 311 -18.90 36.19 -36.34
N GLY A 312 -19.17 36.76 -37.51
CA GLY A 312 -20.51 36.92 -38.07
C GLY A 312 -21.30 38.17 -37.65
N GLY A 313 -20.73 39.09 -36.86
CA GLY A 313 -21.34 40.39 -36.55
C GLY A 313 -22.66 40.32 -35.76
N LYS A 314 -22.99 39.15 -35.20
CA LYS A 314 -24.21 38.94 -34.43
C LYS A 314 -24.19 39.81 -33.18
N LYS A 315 -25.25 40.60 -33.01
CA LYS A 315 -25.45 41.56 -31.94
C LYS A 315 -26.32 40.97 -30.83
N GLU A 316 -25.81 40.96 -29.61
CA GLU A 316 -26.48 40.43 -28.42
C GLU A 316 -26.77 41.57 -27.44
N LEU A 317 -28.02 41.68 -27.01
CA LEU A 317 -28.48 42.71 -26.08
C LEU A 317 -27.93 42.45 -24.68
N ILE A 318 -27.35 43.47 -24.04
CA ILE A 318 -26.97 43.42 -22.63
C ILE A 318 -28.13 44.00 -21.81
N SER A 319 -29.07 43.14 -21.41
CA SER A 319 -30.32 43.56 -20.75
C SER A 319 -30.07 44.39 -19.49
N GLY A 320 -30.63 45.61 -19.43
CA GLY A 320 -30.46 46.54 -18.31
C GLY A 320 -29.19 47.40 -18.35
N ALA A 321 -28.30 47.23 -19.34
CA ALA A 321 -27.18 48.13 -19.57
C ALA A 321 -27.62 49.34 -20.39
N THR A 322 -28.24 50.31 -19.70
CA THR A 322 -28.88 51.49 -20.33
C THR A 322 -28.26 52.82 -19.92
N LYS A 323 -27.09 52.79 -19.29
CA LYS A 323 -26.38 53.99 -18.82
C LYS A 323 -25.29 54.40 -19.79
N ALA A 324 -24.85 55.65 -19.67
CA ALA A 324 -23.72 56.18 -20.46
C ALA A 324 -22.39 55.46 -20.15
N GLU A 325 -22.32 54.83 -18.97
CA GLU A 325 -21.18 54.06 -18.51
C GLU A 325 -21.50 52.57 -18.50
N TYR A 326 -20.54 51.76 -18.95
CA TYR A 326 -20.63 50.31 -18.89
C TYR A 326 -19.27 49.73 -18.48
N SER A 327 -19.28 48.81 -17.52
CA SER A 327 -18.07 48.14 -17.06
C SER A 327 -18.04 46.71 -17.57
N PRO A 328 -17.09 46.36 -18.46
CA PRO A 328 -16.99 45.01 -19.00
C PRO A 328 -16.98 43.93 -17.91
N GLU A 329 -17.65 42.82 -18.20
CA GLU A 329 -17.71 41.60 -17.39
C GLU A 329 -17.11 40.40 -18.15
N PRO A 330 -16.90 39.24 -17.51
CA PRO A 330 -16.21 38.12 -18.14
C PRO A 330 -16.79 37.61 -19.47
N PHE A 331 -18.08 37.84 -19.76
CA PHE A 331 -18.69 37.48 -21.06
C PHE A 331 -18.41 38.47 -22.18
N ASP A 332 -17.91 39.66 -21.86
CA ASP A 332 -17.52 40.67 -22.86
C ASP A 332 -16.14 40.41 -23.44
N VAL A 333 -15.30 39.64 -22.75
CA VAL A 333 -13.93 39.33 -23.18
C VAL A 333 -13.92 38.67 -24.57
N GLY A 334 -13.11 39.20 -25.47
CA GLY A 334 -13.02 38.76 -26.87
C GLY A 334 -14.19 39.20 -27.77
N ARG A 335 -15.13 40.02 -27.26
CA ARG A 335 -16.23 40.60 -28.02
C ARG A 335 -16.01 42.10 -28.22
N PHE A 336 -16.57 42.65 -29.29
CA PHE A 336 -16.70 44.10 -29.41
C PHE A 336 -17.90 44.56 -28.58
N LEU A 337 -17.81 45.75 -27.97
CA LEU A 337 -18.94 46.39 -27.32
C LEU A 337 -19.47 47.53 -28.18
N GLN A 338 -20.78 47.63 -28.29
CA GLN A 338 -21.46 48.66 -29.06
C GLN A 338 -22.54 49.31 -28.21
N ALA A 339 -22.57 50.64 -28.18
CA ALA A 339 -23.67 51.41 -27.59
C ALA A 339 -24.48 52.08 -28.70
N GLU A 340 -25.81 51.92 -28.62
CA GLU A 340 -26.75 52.68 -29.43
C GLU A 340 -27.33 53.82 -28.60
N ILE A 341 -27.24 55.03 -29.13
CA ILE A 341 -27.65 56.27 -28.48
C ILE A 341 -28.81 56.83 -29.28
N HIS A 342 -29.98 56.89 -28.64
CA HIS A 342 -31.20 57.45 -29.21
C HIS A 342 -31.39 58.86 -28.66
N VAL A 343 -31.27 59.84 -29.54
CA VAL A 343 -31.48 61.25 -29.24
C VAL A 343 -32.97 61.59 -29.37
N SER A 344 -33.46 62.51 -28.55
CA SER A 344 -34.87 62.95 -28.50
C SER A 344 -35.44 63.49 -29.83
N ASN A 345 -34.58 63.89 -30.77
CA ASN A 345 -34.95 64.32 -32.13
C ASN A 345 -35.13 63.15 -33.13
N GLY A 346 -35.06 61.89 -32.67
CA GLY A 346 -35.18 60.69 -33.50
C GLY A 346 -33.89 60.27 -34.19
N GLN A 347 -32.77 60.99 -34.01
CA GLN A 347 -31.47 60.57 -34.52
C GLN A 347 -30.90 59.42 -33.67
N LYS A 348 -30.26 58.47 -34.37
CA LYS A 348 -29.57 57.34 -33.76
C LYS A 348 -28.07 57.47 -34.03
N ALA A 349 -27.29 57.55 -32.96
CA ALA A 349 -25.84 57.41 -33.03
C ALA A 349 -25.42 56.01 -32.55
N VAL A 350 -24.33 55.52 -33.12
CA VAL A 350 -23.74 54.24 -32.76
C VAL A 350 -22.27 54.46 -32.50
N VAL A 351 -21.81 54.00 -31.34
CA VAL A 351 -20.40 53.99 -30.97
C VAL A 351 -20.00 52.56 -30.63
N SER A 352 -18.80 52.16 -30.99
CA SER A 352 -18.28 50.80 -30.76
C SER A 352 -16.82 50.85 -30.33
N THR A 353 -16.39 49.83 -29.59
CA THR A 353 -14.98 49.66 -29.25
C THR A 353 -14.13 49.49 -30.52
N SER A 354 -12.90 49.96 -30.45
CA SER A 354 -11.93 49.89 -31.54
C SER A 354 -11.35 48.48 -31.72
N ALA A 355 -11.34 47.68 -30.65
CA ALA A 355 -10.93 46.29 -30.60
C ALA A 355 -11.90 45.45 -29.74
N PRO A 356 -11.80 44.11 -29.79
CA PRO A 356 -12.46 43.25 -28.80
C PRO A 356 -11.93 43.51 -27.39
N ILE A 357 -12.76 43.29 -26.37
CA ILE A 357 -12.35 43.50 -24.98
C ILE A 357 -11.23 42.55 -24.57
N ASP A 358 -10.12 43.10 -24.10
CA ASP A 358 -8.96 42.35 -23.64
C ASP A 358 -9.25 41.61 -22.31
N PRO A 359 -8.71 40.40 -22.12
CA PRO A 359 -8.78 39.71 -20.84
C PRO A 359 -7.95 40.42 -19.76
N ALA A 360 -8.33 40.25 -18.50
CA ALA A 360 -7.54 40.74 -17.37
C ALA A 360 -6.30 39.84 -17.14
N PRO A 361 -5.06 40.39 -17.22
CA PRO A 361 -3.84 39.60 -17.06
C PRO A 361 -3.79 38.82 -15.74
N GLY A 362 -3.53 37.51 -15.81
CA GLY A 362 -3.39 36.66 -14.62
C GLY A 362 -4.68 36.38 -13.84
N LEU A 363 -5.85 36.84 -14.30
CA LEU A 363 -7.13 36.55 -13.66
C LEU A 363 -7.50 35.06 -13.75
N GLY A 364 -7.26 34.42 -14.89
CA GLY A 364 -7.51 32.98 -15.07
C GLY A 364 -6.74 32.12 -14.06
N ASN A 365 -5.44 32.35 -13.91
CA ASN A 365 -4.59 31.66 -12.93
C ASN A 365 -5.08 31.88 -11.49
N TYR A 366 -5.55 33.09 -11.18
CA TYR A 366 -6.11 33.40 -9.88
C TYR A 366 -7.39 32.59 -9.61
N VAL A 367 -8.33 32.55 -10.57
CA VAL A 367 -9.57 31.76 -10.47
C VAL A 367 -9.26 30.27 -10.30
N GLU A 368 -8.31 29.72 -11.07
CA GLU A 368 -7.89 28.32 -10.92
C GLU A 368 -7.34 28.00 -9.51
N ALA A 369 -6.60 28.92 -8.91
CA ALA A 369 -6.15 28.77 -7.53
C ALA A 369 -7.32 28.76 -6.53
N LEU A 370 -8.38 29.54 -6.76
CA LEU A 370 -9.59 29.54 -5.93
C LEU A 370 -10.43 28.27 -6.10
N VAL A 371 -10.52 27.73 -7.32
CA VAL A 371 -11.19 26.45 -7.60
C VAL A 371 -10.57 25.32 -6.78
N ARG A 372 -9.23 25.25 -6.71
CA ARG A 372 -8.50 24.24 -5.91
C ARG A 372 -8.82 24.31 -4.42
N LYS A 373 -9.11 25.50 -3.88
CA LYS A 373 -9.51 25.72 -2.47
C LYS A 373 -10.97 25.36 -2.18
N SER A 374 -11.72 24.86 -3.17
CA SER A 374 -13.15 24.50 -3.08
C SER A 374 -14.09 25.65 -2.75
N GLY A 375 -13.64 26.90 -2.95
CA GLY A 375 -14.42 28.11 -2.69
C GLY A 375 -13.55 29.30 -2.34
N ALA A 376 -14.17 30.47 -2.30
CA ALA A 376 -13.54 31.72 -1.89
C ALA A 376 -14.53 32.60 -1.13
N GLU A 377 -14.01 33.41 -0.23
CA GLU A 377 -14.74 34.44 0.51
C GLU A 377 -14.24 35.81 0.07
N PHE A 378 -15.17 36.70 -0.27
CA PHE A 378 -14.90 38.04 -0.77
C PHE A 378 -15.54 39.07 0.16
N ASN A 379 -14.80 40.10 0.53
CA ASN A 379 -15.36 41.25 1.23
C ASN A 379 -16.16 42.09 0.24
N VAL A 380 -17.41 42.38 0.60
CA VAL A 380 -18.31 43.17 -0.25
C VAL A 380 -19.14 44.16 0.58
N ILE A 381 -19.57 45.24 -0.06
CA ILE A 381 -20.59 46.15 0.47
C ILE A 381 -21.87 45.95 -0.35
N ALA A 382 -23.01 45.79 0.32
CA ALA A 382 -24.29 45.78 -0.37
C ALA A 382 -24.68 47.23 -0.71
N LEU A 383 -24.74 47.54 -2.01
CA LEU A 383 -25.19 48.83 -2.52
C LEU A 383 -26.72 48.86 -2.67
N GLN A 384 -27.30 47.76 -3.13
CA GLN A 384 -28.76 47.61 -3.26
C GLN A 384 -29.21 46.23 -2.80
N ILE A 385 -30.40 46.16 -2.22
CA ILE A 385 -31.13 44.93 -1.93
C ILE A 385 -32.51 45.06 -2.54
N ASN A 386 -32.90 44.14 -3.42
CA ASN A 386 -34.19 44.18 -4.13
C ASN A 386 -34.44 45.46 -4.94
N GLY A 387 -33.38 46.13 -5.37
CA GLY A 387 -33.45 47.41 -6.10
C GLY A 387 -33.57 48.64 -5.21
N GLU A 388 -33.64 48.48 -3.89
CA GLU A 388 -33.59 49.59 -2.94
C GLU A 388 -32.16 49.86 -2.49
N ASP A 389 -31.77 51.14 -2.47
CA ASP A 389 -30.43 51.58 -2.05
C ASP A 389 -30.20 51.34 -0.56
N VAL A 390 -29.05 50.77 -0.22
CA VAL A 390 -28.63 50.53 1.16
C VAL A 390 -27.74 51.68 1.61
N THR A 391 -28.24 52.48 2.56
CA THR A 391 -27.50 53.65 3.10
C THR A 391 -26.35 53.25 4.04
N THR A 392 -26.39 52.04 4.61
CA THR A 392 -25.39 51.58 5.58
C THR A 392 -24.27 50.80 4.90
N GLN A 393 -23.07 51.38 4.83
CA GLN A 393 -21.87 50.76 4.25
C GLN A 393 -21.24 49.71 5.18
N ALA A 394 -21.98 48.66 5.49
CA ALA A 394 -21.47 47.54 6.28
C ALA A 394 -20.75 46.52 5.39
N ILE A 395 -19.60 46.04 5.85
CA ILE A 395 -18.87 44.95 5.20
C ILE A 395 -19.63 43.64 5.40
N HIS A 396 -19.80 42.93 4.29
CA HIS A 396 -20.38 41.60 4.19
C HIS A 396 -19.33 40.63 3.63
N ILE A 397 -19.54 39.34 3.88
CA ILE A 397 -18.74 38.27 3.27
C ILE A 397 -19.61 37.57 2.23
N PHE A 398 -19.19 37.68 0.96
CA PHE A 398 -19.75 36.96 -0.17
C PHE A 398 -18.94 35.69 -0.41
N LEU A 399 -19.52 34.54 -0.06
CA LEU A 399 -18.91 33.23 -0.23
C LEU A 399 -19.42 32.60 -1.52
N VAL A 400 -18.48 32.21 -2.38
CA VAL A 400 -18.70 31.44 -3.59
C VAL A 400 -18.14 30.04 -3.36
N GLY A 401 -19.01 29.04 -3.22
CA GLY A 401 -18.61 27.65 -2.97
C GLY A 401 -19.20 26.70 -4.00
N LYS A 402 -18.66 25.47 -4.06
CA LYS A 402 -18.97 24.47 -5.11
C LYS A 402 -20.44 24.23 -5.44
N MET A 403 -21.35 24.38 -4.47
CA MET A 403 -22.78 24.07 -4.66
C MET A 403 -23.70 25.26 -4.44
N ARG A 404 -23.19 26.40 -3.95
CA ARG A 404 -24.02 27.51 -3.48
C ARG A 404 -23.25 28.81 -3.32
N ILE A 405 -23.98 29.91 -3.37
CA ILE A 405 -23.52 31.24 -2.98
C ILE A 405 -24.15 31.64 -1.66
N LYS A 406 -23.38 32.31 -0.79
CA LYS A 406 -23.85 32.78 0.51
C LYS A 406 -23.35 34.19 0.81
N LEU A 407 -24.24 35.07 1.25
CA LEU A 407 -23.91 36.41 1.76
C LEU A 407 -24.11 36.46 3.28
N ARG A 408 -23.10 36.92 4.01
CA ARG A 408 -23.12 37.06 5.48
C ARG A 408 -22.80 38.49 5.91
N LYS A 409 -23.40 38.94 7.01
CA LYS A 409 -23.01 40.14 7.77
C LYS A 409 -22.65 39.72 9.19
N GLY A 410 -21.36 39.68 9.51
CA GLY A 410 -20.87 39.06 10.76
C GLY A 410 -21.35 37.61 10.88
N ARG A 411 -22.01 37.27 11.98
CA ARG A 411 -22.58 35.91 12.20
C ARG A 411 -23.93 35.68 11.49
N SER A 412 -24.60 36.75 11.02
CA SER A 412 -25.91 36.66 10.37
C SER A 412 -25.76 36.26 8.90
N THR A 413 -26.52 35.27 8.46
CA THR A 413 -26.66 34.96 7.02
C THR A 413 -27.76 35.85 6.42
N LYS A 414 -27.46 36.58 5.35
CA LYS A 414 -28.42 37.42 4.62
C LYS A 414 -29.07 36.68 3.46
N ALA A 415 -28.29 35.87 2.76
CA ALA A 415 -28.78 34.97 1.72
C ALA A 415 -27.89 33.73 1.67
N LYS A 416 -28.47 32.58 1.32
CA LYS A 416 -27.75 31.31 1.12
C LYS A 416 -28.57 30.49 0.15
N GLU A 417 -28.16 30.50 -1.12
CA GLU A 417 -28.93 29.87 -2.19
C GLU A 417 -28.04 28.87 -2.94
N PRO A 418 -28.50 27.62 -3.15
CA PRO A 418 -27.83 26.70 -4.06
C PRO A 418 -27.88 27.26 -5.48
N TYR A 419 -26.92 26.85 -6.32
CA TYR A 419 -27.04 27.13 -7.74
C TYR A 419 -28.38 26.59 -8.24
N SER A 420 -29.09 27.39 -9.04
CA SER A 420 -30.36 26.99 -9.66
C SER A 420 -30.54 27.69 -11.01
N ALA A 421 -31.41 27.15 -11.86
CA ALA A 421 -31.71 27.75 -13.17
C ALA A 421 -32.37 29.15 -13.07
N SER A 422 -32.95 29.50 -11.92
CA SER A 422 -33.52 30.82 -11.66
C SER A 422 -32.52 31.83 -11.08
N MET A 423 -31.32 31.38 -10.68
CA MET A 423 -30.29 32.27 -10.16
C MET A 423 -29.62 33.02 -11.31
N LEU A 424 -29.45 34.33 -11.18
CA LEU A 424 -28.72 35.15 -12.16
C LEU A 424 -27.53 35.84 -11.49
N LEU A 425 -26.42 35.94 -12.22
CA LEU A 425 -25.21 36.59 -11.75
C LEU A 425 -24.41 37.18 -12.92
N CYS A 426 -24.16 38.49 -12.84
CA CYS A 426 -23.38 39.22 -13.83
C CYS A 426 -22.70 40.45 -13.23
N GLY A 427 -21.89 41.11 -14.03
CA GLY A 427 -21.44 42.47 -13.74
C GLY A 427 -22.60 43.44 -13.53
N ALA A 428 -22.40 44.46 -12.71
CA ALA A 428 -23.36 45.55 -12.56
C ALA A 428 -23.55 46.30 -13.87
N ARG A 429 -24.81 46.52 -14.27
CA ARG A 429 -25.20 47.21 -15.51
C ARG A 429 -25.73 48.63 -15.29
N GLY A 430 -25.83 49.05 -14.03
CA GLY A 430 -26.51 50.28 -13.58
C GLY A 430 -25.70 51.59 -13.66
N GLY A 431 -24.51 51.58 -14.30
CA GLY A 431 -23.63 52.74 -14.45
C GLY A 431 -22.97 53.23 -13.14
N GLY A 432 -22.14 54.25 -13.22
CA GLY A 432 -21.41 54.86 -12.11
C GLY A 432 -19.97 54.35 -11.98
N ASN A 433 -19.10 55.16 -11.38
CA ASN A 433 -17.68 54.83 -11.15
C ASN A 433 -17.48 53.50 -10.37
N ALA A 434 -18.47 53.07 -9.57
CA ALA A 434 -18.41 51.81 -8.82
C ALA A 434 -18.87 50.57 -9.62
N ALA A 435 -19.37 50.74 -10.86
CA ALA A 435 -19.90 49.63 -11.66
C ALA A 435 -18.85 48.55 -12.00
N ALA A 436 -17.57 48.95 -12.14
CA ALA A 436 -16.47 48.03 -12.41
C ALA A 436 -16.20 47.06 -11.24
N GLN A 437 -16.46 47.53 -10.02
CA GLN A 437 -16.38 46.74 -8.79
C GLN A 437 -17.75 46.11 -8.41
N GLY A 438 -18.80 46.51 -9.12
CA GLY A 438 -20.17 46.09 -8.89
C GLY A 438 -20.51 44.75 -9.54
N LEU A 439 -21.24 43.92 -8.80
CA LEU A 439 -21.80 42.64 -9.23
C LEU A 439 -23.29 42.62 -8.91
N PHE A 440 -24.09 42.21 -9.88
CA PHE A 440 -25.51 41.94 -9.68
C PHE A 440 -25.73 40.45 -9.44
N TRP A 441 -26.35 40.11 -8.32
CA TRP A 441 -26.72 38.74 -7.95
C TRP A 441 -28.20 38.65 -7.65
N HIS A 442 -28.95 37.99 -8.53
CA HIS A 442 -30.33 37.58 -8.27
C HIS A 442 -30.32 36.19 -7.65
N ALA A 443 -30.45 36.13 -6.33
CA ALA A 443 -30.34 34.90 -5.57
C ALA A 443 -31.55 33.97 -5.81
N LYS A 444 -32.75 34.55 -5.79
CA LYS A 444 -34.04 33.90 -6.09
C LYS A 444 -35.11 34.97 -6.33
N LYS A 445 -36.30 34.53 -6.74
CA LYS A 445 -37.46 35.44 -6.92
C LYS A 445 -37.68 36.30 -5.66
N GLY A 446 -37.72 37.62 -5.86
CA GLY A 446 -37.88 38.59 -4.78
C GLY A 446 -36.65 38.82 -3.90
N LEU A 447 -35.48 38.28 -4.29
CA LEU A 447 -34.22 38.49 -3.58
C LEU A 447 -33.05 38.73 -4.55
N SER A 448 -32.65 39.99 -4.71
CA SER A 448 -31.47 40.40 -5.48
C SER A 448 -30.57 41.35 -4.71
N PHE A 449 -29.30 41.38 -5.10
CA PHE A 449 -28.27 42.21 -4.49
C PHE A 449 -27.43 42.89 -5.58
N LEU A 450 -27.10 44.16 -5.34
CA LEU A 450 -25.98 44.83 -6.01
C LEU A 450 -24.84 44.92 -5.00
N LEU A 451 -23.73 44.24 -5.26
CA LEU A 451 -22.59 44.10 -4.36
C LEU A 451 -21.37 44.79 -4.95
N ALA A 452 -20.72 45.66 -4.18
CA ALA A 452 -19.42 46.23 -4.53
C ALA A 452 -18.29 45.44 -3.86
N PHE A 453 -17.29 45.04 -4.63
CA PHE A 453 -16.09 44.33 -4.17
C PHE A 453 -14.95 45.31 -3.86
N GLU A 454 -13.93 44.85 -3.14
CA GLU A 454 -12.73 45.66 -2.87
C GLU A 454 -11.93 46.02 -4.13
N SER A 455 -12.04 45.23 -5.20
CA SER A 455 -11.44 45.53 -6.50
C SER A 455 -12.22 44.89 -7.65
N GLU A 456 -11.98 45.40 -8.85
CA GLU A 456 -12.51 44.87 -10.11
C GLU A 456 -11.99 43.44 -10.35
N ARG A 457 -10.77 43.15 -9.89
CA ARG A 457 -10.18 41.80 -9.95
C ARG A 457 -10.95 40.80 -9.11
N GLU A 458 -11.27 41.14 -7.86
CA GLU A 458 -12.07 40.29 -6.96
C GLU A 458 -13.50 40.10 -7.50
N ARG A 459 -14.12 41.18 -8.00
CA ARG A 459 -15.44 41.11 -8.66
C ARG A 459 -15.44 40.12 -9.81
N ASN A 460 -14.50 40.24 -10.73
CA ASN A 460 -14.42 39.38 -11.91
C ASN A 460 -14.04 37.93 -11.54
N ALA A 461 -13.16 37.74 -10.55
CA ALA A 461 -12.83 36.42 -10.02
C ALA A 461 -14.06 35.73 -9.41
N ALA A 462 -14.86 36.45 -8.63
CA ALA A 462 -16.08 35.93 -8.04
C ALA A 462 -17.12 35.53 -9.12
N ILE A 463 -17.29 36.32 -10.18
CA ILE A 463 -18.16 35.98 -11.31
C ILE A 463 -17.69 34.69 -11.99
N MET A 464 -16.41 34.64 -12.38
CA MET A 464 -15.86 33.46 -13.08
C MET A 464 -15.93 32.20 -12.21
N LEU A 465 -15.57 32.31 -10.94
CA LEU A 465 -15.62 31.20 -9.99
C LEU A 465 -17.05 30.69 -9.78
N ALA A 466 -18.02 31.60 -9.62
CA ALA A 466 -19.42 31.24 -9.44
C ALA A 466 -19.98 30.55 -10.68
N ARG A 467 -19.67 31.05 -11.88
CA ARG A 467 -20.06 30.43 -13.15
C ARG A 467 -19.44 29.06 -13.31
N ARG A 468 -18.16 28.89 -12.93
CA ARG A 468 -17.47 27.60 -12.99
C ARG A 468 -18.13 26.55 -12.09
N PHE A 469 -18.38 26.89 -10.82
CA PHE A 469 -19.04 25.95 -9.91
C PHE A 469 -20.51 25.68 -10.27
N ALA A 470 -21.22 26.67 -10.79
CA ALA A 470 -22.57 26.45 -11.33
C ALA A 470 -22.55 25.49 -12.51
N PHE A 471 -21.58 25.64 -13.42
CA PHE A 471 -21.38 24.73 -14.55
C PHE A 471 -21.11 23.29 -14.09
N ASP A 472 -20.26 23.10 -13.06
CA ASP A 472 -20.04 21.79 -12.45
C ASP A 472 -21.33 21.18 -11.83
N CYS A 473 -22.31 22.02 -11.52
CA CYS A 473 -23.66 21.62 -11.07
C CYS A 473 -24.66 21.48 -12.24
N ASN A 474 -24.22 21.51 -13.50
CA ASN A 474 -25.04 21.52 -14.72
C ASN A 474 -25.99 22.73 -14.81
N ILE A 475 -25.56 23.89 -14.29
CA ILE A 475 -26.36 25.13 -14.26
C ILE A 475 -25.63 26.23 -15.02
N MET A 476 -26.32 26.83 -15.97
CA MET A 476 -25.84 28.00 -16.71
C MET A 476 -26.15 29.27 -15.90
N LEU A 477 -25.18 29.75 -15.14
CA LEU A 477 -25.29 30.96 -14.35
C LEU A 477 -24.85 32.18 -15.19
N ALA A 478 -25.78 33.06 -15.52
CA ALA A 478 -25.52 34.25 -16.33
C ALA A 478 -26.34 35.46 -15.88
N GLY A 479 -26.14 36.61 -16.52
CA GLY A 479 -26.97 37.78 -16.31
C GLY A 479 -28.37 37.64 -16.94
N PRO A 480 -29.27 38.60 -16.66
CA PRO A 480 -30.56 38.66 -17.32
C PRO A 480 -30.41 38.67 -18.85
N ASP A 481 -31.14 37.77 -19.53
CA ASP A 481 -31.19 37.58 -20.98
C ASP A 481 -29.86 37.24 -21.69
N ASP A 482 -28.81 36.94 -20.94
CA ASP A 482 -27.54 36.50 -21.50
C ASP A 482 -27.66 35.09 -22.10
N ARG A 483 -27.06 34.89 -23.26
CA ARG A 483 -26.94 33.57 -23.90
C ARG A 483 -25.62 32.92 -23.48
N ALA A 484 -25.61 31.59 -23.40
CA ALA A 484 -24.36 30.86 -23.18
C ALA A 484 -23.38 31.19 -24.33
N PRO A 485 -22.09 31.41 -24.05
CA PRO A 485 -21.07 31.40 -25.09
C PRO A 485 -21.21 30.08 -25.85
N LEU A 486 -21.48 30.14 -27.16
CA LEU A 486 -21.45 28.96 -28.02
C LEU A 486 -20.07 28.30 -27.81
N GLY A 487 -20.10 27.01 -27.46
CA GLY A 487 -18.96 26.28 -26.91
C GLY A 487 -17.69 26.41 -27.75
N THR A 488 -16.57 26.55 -27.05
CA THR A 488 -15.25 26.13 -27.53
C THR A 488 -15.07 24.64 -27.30
#